data_AF-A0A093XXD0-F1
#
_entry.id   AF-A0A093XXD0-F1
#
_cell.length_a   1.000
_cell.length_b   1.000
_cell.length_c   1.000
_cell.angle_alpha   90.00
_cell.angle_beta   90.00
_cell.angle_gamma   90.00
#
_symmetry.space_group_name_H-M   'P 1'
#
loop_
_entity.id
_entity.type
_entity.pdbx_description
1 polymer ?
#
loop_
_entity_poly.entity_id
_entity_poly.type
_entity_poly.pdbx_seq_one_letter_code
_entity_poly.pdbx_strand_id
1 'polypeptide(L)'
;MSAPSQSHFSRPPLPHLPEGKTSVLLRTPLPTPLFPDASTLSFTVHARVPIAAPPTTVLRALLDADSWPRWNTFIPAAEIRSRGTPVPSLAGSADLLGPGTKFTMRVNMGGKSEVERGPVEKLRKTDEFLSIVEELVPERDQGRKGWRVVWNADGHFMLKADRVQEIVETEGGGCEYVTWESFGGWLAPVVRLAVVASLVDRFADQGKDLKAWCEGEGRGE
;
A
#
# COMPACT_ATOMS: atom_id res chain seq x y z
N MET A 1 -13.20 -5.38 33.05
CA MET A 1 -11.90 -5.65 32.41
C MET A 1 -11.78 -4.69 31.24
N SER A 2 -11.01 -3.63 31.40
CA SER A 2 -10.81 -2.64 30.33
C SER A 2 -10.00 -3.30 29.21
N ALA A 3 -10.47 -3.20 27.96
CA ALA A 3 -9.70 -3.63 26.81
C ALA A 3 -8.32 -2.96 26.85
N PRO A 4 -7.22 -3.67 26.52
CA PRO A 4 -5.92 -3.03 26.43
C PRO A 4 -6.02 -1.90 25.40
N SER A 5 -5.68 -0.69 25.84
CA SER A 5 -5.46 0.47 24.98
C SER A 5 -4.53 0.04 23.85
N GLN A 6 -5.06 -0.14 22.64
CA GLN A 6 -4.24 -0.39 21.46
C GLN A 6 -3.24 0.75 21.38
N SER A 7 -1.94 0.45 21.52
CA SER A 7 -0.88 1.44 21.37
C SER A 7 -1.03 2.02 19.97
N HIS A 8 -1.54 3.23 19.91
CA HIS A 8 -2.04 3.83 18.70
C HIS A 8 -0.81 4.22 17.86
N PHE A 9 -0.46 3.43 16.84
CA PHE A 9 0.77 3.63 16.06
C PHE A 9 0.81 5.05 15.48
N SER A 10 1.88 5.78 15.81
CA SER A 10 2.13 7.12 15.31
C SER A 10 2.98 7.07 14.07
N ARG A 11 2.52 7.73 13.00
CA ARG A 11 3.27 7.84 11.75
C ARG A 11 4.66 8.43 12.06
N PRO A 12 5.75 7.76 11.64
CA PRO A 12 7.09 8.33 11.78
C PRO A 12 7.24 9.55 10.86
N PRO A 13 8.15 10.50 11.14
CA PRO A 13 8.46 11.57 10.20
C PRO A 13 8.86 10.97 8.84
N LEU A 14 8.07 11.27 7.80
CA LEU A 14 8.33 10.77 6.46
C LEU A 14 9.22 11.77 5.73
N PRO A 15 10.36 11.32 5.17
CA PRO A 15 11.28 12.22 4.48
C PRO A 15 10.63 12.82 3.24
N HIS A 16 11.08 14.03 2.88
CA HIS A 16 10.71 14.62 1.59
C HIS A 16 11.27 13.78 0.44
N LEU A 17 10.51 13.69 -0.63
CA LEU A 17 10.97 13.05 -1.86
C LEU A 17 11.90 14.01 -2.63
N PRO A 18 12.93 13.50 -3.31
CA PRO A 18 13.72 14.30 -4.25
C PRO A 18 12.84 14.91 -5.34
N GLU A 19 13.24 16.05 -5.88
CA GLU A 19 12.51 16.74 -6.95
C GLU A 19 12.26 15.81 -8.15
N GLY A 20 11.02 15.82 -8.66
CA GLY A 20 10.61 14.98 -9.79
C GLY A 20 10.46 13.48 -9.48
N LYS A 21 10.62 13.05 -8.22
CA LYS A 21 10.42 11.66 -7.81
C LYS A 21 9.14 11.49 -7.00
N THR A 22 8.40 10.41 -7.28
CA THR A 22 7.21 9.99 -6.52
C THR A 22 7.50 8.85 -5.56
N SER A 23 8.66 8.20 -5.67
CA SER A 23 9.13 7.15 -4.78
C SER A 23 10.64 7.19 -4.55
N VAL A 24 11.09 6.64 -3.42
CA VAL A 24 12.51 6.59 -3.03
C VAL A 24 12.81 5.36 -2.16
N LEU A 25 14.07 4.92 -2.20
CA LEU A 25 14.63 3.96 -1.24
C LEU A 25 15.19 4.70 -0.02
N LEU A 26 14.77 4.29 1.16
CA LEU A 26 15.33 4.71 2.45
C LEU A 26 16.21 3.60 3.01
N ARG A 27 17.49 3.94 3.26
CA ARG A 27 18.44 3.01 3.90
C ARG A 27 18.25 2.90 5.41
N THR A 28 17.79 3.99 6.03
CA THR A 28 17.29 3.96 7.40
C THR A 28 15.82 3.55 7.32
N PRO A 29 15.47 2.34 7.77
CA PRO A 29 14.11 1.84 7.65
C PRO A 29 13.16 2.60 8.58
N LEU A 30 11.91 2.72 8.14
CA LEU A 30 10.82 3.31 8.92
C LEU A 30 10.07 2.21 9.68
N PRO A 31 9.64 2.48 10.93
CA PRO A 31 8.78 1.55 11.65
C PRO A 31 7.41 1.45 10.97
N THR A 32 6.70 0.37 11.28
CA THR A 32 5.35 0.08 10.81
C THR A 32 4.50 -0.43 11.98
N PRO A 33 3.17 -0.44 11.88
CA PRO A 33 2.32 -0.95 12.97
C PRO A 33 2.66 -2.38 13.39
N LEU A 34 3.02 -3.26 12.44
CA LEU A 34 3.38 -4.65 12.76
C LEU A 34 4.87 -4.84 13.08
N PHE A 35 5.73 -3.94 12.60
CA PHE A 35 7.16 -3.91 12.94
C PHE A 35 7.56 -2.54 13.55
N PRO A 36 7.21 -2.30 14.84
CA PRO A 36 7.47 -1.02 15.49
C PRO A 36 8.95 -0.79 15.80
N ASP A 37 9.75 -1.86 15.92
CA ASP A 37 11.20 -1.76 16.13
C ASP A 37 11.95 -1.74 14.79
N ALA A 38 12.31 -0.53 14.35
CA ALA A 38 13.02 -0.30 13.10
C ALA A 38 14.43 -0.93 13.06
N SER A 39 15.03 -1.28 14.21
CA SER A 39 16.35 -1.93 14.24
C SER A 39 16.35 -3.34 13.67
N THR A 40 15.17 -3.96 13.56
CA THR A 40 14.97 -5.29 12.97
C THR A 40 14.75 -5.27 11.46
N LEU A 41 14.71 -4.07 10.86
CA LEU A 41 14.42 -3.83 9.45
C LEU A 41 15.70 -3.49 8.68
N SER A 42 15.70 -3.72 7.37
CA SER A 42 16.85 -3.53 6.50
C SER A 42 16.77 -2.28 5.63
N PHE A 43 15.58 -1.98 5.09
CA PHE A 43 15.32 -0.81 4.25
C PHE A 43 13.81 -0.57 4.13
N THR A 44 13.46 0.61 3.62
CA THR A 44 12.08 0.99 3.32
C THR A 44 11.98 1.56 1.91
N VAL A 45 10.94 1.18 1.16
CA VAL A 45 10.55 1.91 -0.05
C VAL A 45 9.40 2.84 0.34
N HIS A 46 9.50 4.11 0.00
CA HIS A 46 8.51 5.13 0.32
C HIS A 46 8.04 5.81 -0.97
N ALA A 47 6.74 6.05 -1.09
CA ALA A 47 6.15 6.86 -2.14
C ALA A 47 5.10 7.84 -1.59
N ARG A 48 4.91 8.95 -2.31
CA ARG A 48 3.95 10.00 -1.98
C ARG A 48 3.39 10.57 -3.28
N VAL A 49 2.07 10.67 -3.36
CA VAL A 49 1.36 11.16 -4.55
C VAL A 49 0.17 12.03 -4.11
N PRO A 50 0.07 13.28 -4.58
CA PRO A 50 -1.14 14.08 -4.43
C PRO A 50 -2.20 13.61 -5.43
N ILE A 51 -3.41 13.37 -4.93
CA ILE A 51 -4.56 12.90 -5.72
C ILE A 51 -5.72 13.89 -5.53
N ALA A 52 -6.18 14.49 -6.62
CA ALA A 52 -7.34 15.38 -6.73
C ALA A 52 -8.65 14.59 -6.71
N ALA A 53 -8.82 13.73 -5.70
CA ALA A 53 -10.03 12.97 -5.44
C ALA A 53 -10.28 12.87 -3.94
N PRO A 54 -11.54 12.64 -3.50
CA PRO A 54 -11.84 12.41 -2.10
C PRO A 54 -11.07 11.20 -1.54
N PRO A 55 -10.56 11.25 -0.29
CA PRO A 55 -9.85 10.12 0.32
C PRO A 55 -10.62 8.79 0.28
N THR A 56 -11.95 8.81 0.39
CA THR A 56 -12.81 7.63 0.33
C THR A 56 -12.82 6.97 -1.05
N THR A 57 -12.64 7.75 -2.11
CA THR A 57 -12.50 7.26 -3.49
C THR A 57 -11.21 6.47 -3.64
N VAL A 58 -10.10 7.02 -3.11
CA VAL A 58 -8.78 6.36 -3.12
C VAL A 58 -8.79 5.11 -2.25
N LEU A 59 -9.39 5.18 -1.06
CA LEU A 59 -9.52 4.03 -0.17
C LEU A 59 -10.32 2.90 -0.83
N ARG A 60 -11.45 3.22 -1.47
CA ARG A 60 -12.25 2.22 -2.19
C ARG A 60 -11.45 1.57 -3.31
N ALA A 61 -10.73 2.35 -4.13
CA ALA A 61 -9.91 1.80 -5.21
C ALA A 61 -8.82 0.84 -4.68
N LEU A 62 -8.18 1.19 -3.56
CA LEU A 62 -7.19 0.32 -2.91
C LEU A 62 -7.77 -0.97 -2.34
N LEU A 63 -9.05 -0.99 -1.95
CA LEU A 63 -9.69 -2.18 -1.37
C LEU A 63 -10.53 -2.97 -2.38
N ASP A 64 -10.82 -2.41 -3.55
CA ASP A 64 -11.57 -3.07 -4.63
C ASP A 64 -10.63 -3.86 -5.54
N ALA A 65 -10.27 -5.07 -5.10
CA ALA A 65 -9.35 -5.96 -5.82
C ALA A 65 -9.81 -6.31 -7.25
N ASP A 66 -11.13 -6.35 -7.48
CA ASP A 66 -11.71 -6.65 -8.79
C ASP A 66 -11.49 -5.51 -9.79
N SER A 67 -11.28 -4.28 -9.31
CA SER A 67 -10.94 -3.13 -10.14
C SER A 67 -9.47 -3.09 -10.57
N TRP A 68 -8.57 -3.72 -9.80
CA TRP A 68 -7.12 -3.60 -10.00
C TRP A 68 -6.64 -3.97 -11.41
N PRO A 69 -7.17 -5.00 -12.11
CA PRO A 69 -6.76 -5.31 -13.48
C PRO A 69 -6.96 -4.14 -14.46
N ARG A 70 -7.86 -3.19 -14.15
CA ARG A 70 -8.18 -2.07 -15.04
C ARG A 70 -7.23 -0.88 -14.89
N TRP A 71 -6.55 -0.76 -13.76
CA TRP A 71 -5.73 0.42 -13.47
C TRP A 71 -4.34 0.09 -12.94
N ASN A 72 -4.16 -0.96 -12.14
CA ASN A 72 -2.91 -1.22 -11.43
C ASN A 72 -1.94 -2.06 -12.26
N THR A 73 -1.01 -1.41 -12.97
CA THR A 73 -0.02 -2.11 -13.80
C THR A 73 0.99 -2.91 -12.98
N PHE A 74 1.19 -2.54 -11.71
CA PHE A 74 2.05 -3.25 -10.77
C PHE A 74 1.40 -4.54 -10.24
N ILE A 75 0.13 -4.48 -9.84
CA ILE A 75 -0.64 -5.60 -9.28
C ILE A 75 -1.93 -5.80 -10.11
N PRO A 76 -1.83 -6.36 -11.32
CA PRO A 76 -2.98 -6.44 -12.22
C PRO A 76 -3.95 -7.58 -11.92
N ALA A 77 -3.72 -8.37 -10.88
CA ALA A 77 -4.68 -9.39 -10.44
C ALA A 77 -4.45 -9.76 -8.98
N ALA A 78 -5.53 -10.09 -8.28
CA ALA A 78 -5.50 -10.68 -6.96
C ALA A 78 -6.55 -11.79 -6.83
N GLU A 79 -6.25 -12.79 -6.03
CA GLU A 79 -7.13 -13.92 -5.74
C GLU A 79 -7.44 -13.96 -4.24
N ILE A 80 -8.70 -13.72 -3.86
CA ILE A 80 -9.11 -13.72 -2.46
C ILE A 80 -9.31 -15.16 -1.99
N ARG A 81 -8.50 -15.59 -1.01
CA ARG A 81 -8.57 -16.94 -0.42
C ARG A 81 -9.48 -16.99 0.81
N SER A 82 -9.52 -15.91 1.58
CA SER A 82 -10.37 -15.77 2.76
C SER A 82 -10.80 -14.33 2.87
N ARG A 83 -12.11 -14.08 3.04
CA ARG A 83 -12.63 -12.73 3.23
C ARG A 83 -12.37 -12.24 4.65
N GLY A 84 -12.14 -10.94 4.78
CA GLY A 84 -12.05 -10.24 6.04
C GLY A 84 -13.40 -9.66 6.46
N THR A 85 -13.36 -8.81 7.49
CA THR A 85 -14.53 -8.05 7.95
C THR A 85 -14.76 -6.81 7.08
N PRO A 86 -16.01 -6.45 6.74
CA PRO A 86 -16.32 -5.21 6.05
C PRO A 86 -15.75 -3.98 6.76
N VAL A 87 -15.33 -2.97 6.00
CA VAL A 87 -14.79 -1.69 6.51
C VAL A 87 -15.95 -0.73 6.80
N PRO A 88 -16.31 -0.47 8.08
CA PRO A 88 -17.55 0.25 8.41
C PRO A 88 -17.61 1.69 7.87
N SER A 89 -16.45 2.33 7.69
CA SER A 89 -16.34 3.68 7.14
C SER A 89 -16.56 3.77 5.63
N LEU A 90 -16.77 2.64 4.95
CA LEU A 90 -17.10 2.56 3.52
C LEU A 90 -18.43 1.83 3.28
N ALA A 91 -19.43 2.57 2.78
CA ALA A 91 -20.69 1.96 2.39
C ALA A 91 -20.51 0.91 1.27
N GLY A 92 -21.15 -0.25 1.40
CA GLY A 92 -21.06 -1.33 0.41
C GLY A 92 -19.71 -2.06 0.41
N SER A 93 -18.97 -2.07 1.51
CA SER A 93 -17.66 -2.73 1.61
C SER A 93 -17.71 -4.26 1.77
N ALA A 94 -18.84 -4.92 1.51
CA ALA A 94 -18.99 -6.36 1.73
C ALA A 94 -18.14 -7.20 0.75
N ASP A 95 -17.94 -6.66 -0.46
CA ASP A 95 -17.12 -7.27 -1.51
C ASP A 95 -15.71 -6.70 -1.61
N LEU A 96 -15.40 -5.67 -0.83
CA LEU A 96 -14.07 -5.09 -0.75
C LEU A 96 -13.17 -5.92 0.17
N LEU A 97 -11.86 -5.78 -0.04
CA LEU A 97 -10.88 -6.24 0.95
C LEU A 97 -11.14 -5.53 2.28
N GLY A 98 -11.12 -6.30 3.37
CA GLY A 98 -11.22 -5.77 4.73
C GLY A 98 -10.24 -6.44 5.70
N PRO A 99 -10.09 -5.95 6.93
CA PRO A 99 -9.21 -6.55 7.93
C PRO A 99 -9.46 -8.05 8.08
N GLY A 100 -8.40 -8.85 8.07
CA GLY A 100 -8.46 -10.31 8.09
C GLY A 100 -8.48 -10.98 6.71
N THR A 101 -8.54 -10.21 5.62
CA THR A 101 -8.53 -10.78 4.27
C THR A 101 -7.18 -11.43 3.96
N LYS A 102 -7.19 -12.67 3.46
CA LYS A 102 -6.02 -13.38 2.92
C LYS A 102 -6.17 -13.50 1.42
N PHE A 103 -5.17 -13.09 0.67
CA PHE A 103 -5.25 -13.04 -0.78
C PHE A 103 -3.87 -13.20 -1.42
N THR A 104 -3.84 -13.61 -2.68
CA THR A 104 -2.62 -13.74 -3.47
C THR A 104 -2.57 -12.64 -4.50
N MET A 105 -1.56 -11.78 -4.44
CA MET A 105 -1.28 -10.81 -5.49
C MET A 105 -0.49 -11.45 -6.64
N ARG A 106 -0.78 -11.04 -7.87
CA ARG A 106 0.06 -11.26 -9.04
C ARG A 106 0.86 -9.99 -9.29
N VAL A 107 2.18 -10.05 -9.13
CA VAL A 107 3.05 -8.87 -9.13
C VAL A 107 3.89 -8.76 -10.41
N ASN A 108 3.76 -7.64 -11.12
CA ASN A 108 4.51 -7.30 -12.33
C ASN A 108 5.85 -6.66 -12.01
N MET A 109 6.79 -7.37 -11.39
CA MET A 109 8.08 -6.77 -10.99
C MET A 109 8.87 -6.15 -12.15
N GLY A 110 8.69 -6.66 -13.38
CA GLY A 110 9.36 -6.17 -14.57
C GLY A 110 8.81 -4.85 -15.13
N GLY A 111 7.61 -4.41 -14.72
CA GLY A 111 6.98 -3.17 -15.23
C GLY A 111 6.64 -3.22 -16.71
N LYS A 112 6.57 -4.41 -17.29
CA LYS A 112 6.31 -4.62 -18.72
C LYS A 112 4.83 -4.39 -19.01
N SER A 113 4.54 -3.91 -20.21
CA SER A 113 3.17 -3.81 -20.73
C SER A 113 2.50 -5.19 -20.79
N GLU A 114 1.17 -5.25 -20.86
CA GLU A 114 0.44 -6.52 -20.94
C GLU A 114 0.93 -7.40 -22.09
N VAL A 115 1.18 -6.80 -23.27
CA VAL A 115 1.69 -7.47 -24.46
C VAL A 115 3.07 -8.08 -24.23
N GLU A 116 4.00 -7.33 -23.65
CA GLU A 116 5.39 -7.78 -23.43
C GLU A 116 5.54 -8.75 -22.27
N ARG A 117 4.68 -8.59 -21.27
CA ARG A 117 4.73 -9.38 -20.05
C ARG A 117 4.09 -10.75 -20.23
N GLY A 118 3.08 -10.83 -21.09
CA GLY A 118 2.26 -12.00 -21.26
C GLY A 118 1.34 -12.28 -20.07
N PRO A 119 0.83 -13.52 -19.97
CA PRO A 119 -0.33 -13.86 -19.12
C PRO A 119 -0.09 -13.64 -17.62
N VAL A 120 -1.14 -13.22 -16.89
CA VAL A 120 -1.10 -12.94 -15.44
C VAL A 120 -0.76 -14.16 -14.58
N GLU A 121 -0.95 -15.36 -15.11
CA GLU A 121 -0.63 -16.66 -14.52
C GLU A 121 0.87 -16.87 -14.33
N LYS A 122 1.69 -16.24 -15.19
CA LYS A 122 3.15 -16.37 -15.15
C LYS A 122 3.83 -15.38 -14.22
N LEU A 123 3.08 -14.45 -13.64
CA LEU A 123 3.65 -13.51 -12.70
C LEU A 123 4.07 -14.15 -11.39
N ARG A 124 4.98 -13.45 -10.71
CA ARG A 124 5.28 -13.71 -9.31
C ARG A 124 4.00 -13.60 -8.48
N LYS A 125 3.77 -14.63 -7.67
CA LYS A 125 2.71 -14.66 -6.67
C LYS A 125 3.28 -14.19 -5.33
N THR A 126 2.56 -13.35 -4.61
CA THR A 126 2.84 -13.03 -3.21
C THR A 126 1.58 -13.24 -2.40
N ASP A 127 1.68 -13.96 -1.29
CA ASP A 127 0.57 -14.18 -0.38
C ASP A 127 0.59 -13.07 0.66
N GLU A 128 -0.52 -12.33 0.72
CA GLU A 128 -0.68 -11.12 1.50
C GLU A 128 -1.82 -11.29 2.51
N PHE A 129 -1.71 -10.54 3.60
CA PHE A 129 -2.73 -10.44 4.63
C PHE A 129 -3.05 -8.98 4.93
N LEU A 130 -4.30 -8.59 4.74
CA LEU A 130 -4.78 -7.25 5.09
C LEU A 130 -5.04 -7.21 6.60
N SER A 131 -4.11 -6.60 7.34
CA SER A 131 -4.11 -6.60 8.80
C SER A 131 -4.95 -5.47 9.40
N ILE A 132 -4.82 -4.25 8.85
CA ILE A 132 -5.43 -3.06 9.44
C ILE A 132 -6.10 -2.23 8.34
N VAL A 133 -7.32 -1.78 8.63
CA VAL A 133 -7.96 -0.65 7.96
C VAL A 133 -8.58 0.19 9.07
N GLU A 134 -8.00 1.35 9.34
CA GLU A 134 -8.43 2.25 10.41
C GLU A 134 -8.62 3.68 9.92
N GLU A 135 -9.56 4.38 10.52
CA GLU A 135 -9.69 5.83 10.34
C GLU A 135 -8.64 6.53 11.18
N LEU A 136 -7.93 7.48 10.57
CA LEU A 136 -6.96 8.30 11.28
C LEU A 136 -7.72 9.35 12.10
N VAL A 137 -7.44 9.37 13.40
CA VAL A 137 -8.08 10.33 14.31
C VAL A 137 -7.66 11.75 13.89
N PRO A 138 -8.62 12.69 13.72
CA PRO A 138 -8.35 14.05 13.22
C PRO A 138 -7.21 14.78 13.95
N GLU A 139 -7.05 14.54 15.26
CA GLU A 139 -5.98 15.09 16.09
C GLU A 139 -4.56 14.79 15.57
N ARG A 140 -4.38 13.73 14.77
CA ARG A 140 -3.08 13.34 14.20
C ARG A 140 -2.69 14.15 12.96
N ASP A 141 -3.67 14.65 12.21
CA ASP A 141 -3.47 15.30 10.91
C ASP A 141 -4.09 16.71 10.87
N GLN A 142 -4.01 17.45 11.99
CA GLN A 142 -4.51 18.84 12.11
C GLN A 142 -6.02 18.98 11.87
N GLY A 143 -6.79 17.99 12.29
CA GLY A 143 -8.23 17.93 12.10
C GLY A 143 -8.67 17.27 10.78
N ARG A 144 -7.73 16.83 9.93
CA ARG A 144 -8.04 16.29 8.60
C ARG A 144 -8.44 14.83 8.68
N LYS A 145 -9.41 14.45 7.85
CA LYS A 145 -9.89 13.08 7.76
C LYS A 145 -8.91 12.22 6.97
N GLY A 146 -8.71 10.99 7.39
CA GLY A 146 -7.85 10.07 6.67
C GLY A 146 -8.03 8.62 7.08
N TRP A 147 -7.33 7.73 6.37
CA TRP A 147 -7.34 6.30 6.63
C TRP A 147 -5.94 5.72 6.54
N ARG A 148 -5.71 4.67 7.31
CA ARG A 148 -4.53 3.81 7.21
C ARG A 148 -4.94 2.40 6.81
N VAL A 149 -4.27 1.87 5.80
CA VAL A 149 -4.37 0.49 5.32
C VAL A 149 -3.00 -0.16 5.53
N VAL A 150 -2.98 -1.33 6.17
CA VAL A 150 -1.75 -2.07 6.45
C VAL A 150 -1.93 -3.51 5.99
N TRP A 151 -1.07 -3.95 5.09
CA TRP A 151 -0.99 -5.35 4.71
C TRP A 151 0.45 -5.83 4.74
N ASN A 152 0.62 -7.12 5.01
CA ASN A 152 1.93 -7.74 5.14
C ASN A 152 2.01 -9.03 4.32
N ALA A 153 3.20 -9.28 3.78
CA ALA A 153 3.50 -10.50 3.04
C ALA A 153 3.91 -11.62 4.01
N ASP A 154 3.38 -12.83 3.83
CA ASP A 154 3.80 -13.99 4.61
C ASP A 154 5.01 -14.66 3.96
N GLY A 155 6.21 -14.14 4.28
CA GLY A 155 7.49 -14.79 4.00
C GLY A 155 8.14 -15.43 5.22
N HIS A 156 7.36 -15.65 6.29
CA HIS A 156 7.83 -16.13 7.59
C HIS A 156 9.06 -15.35 8.12
N PHE A 157 10.02 -16.02 8.75
CA PHE A 157 11.27 -15.38 9.21
C PHE A 157 12.21 -14.99 8.05
N MET A 158 11.93 -15.47 6.82
CA MET A 158 12.87 -15.36 5.72
C MET A 158 12.88 -13.96 5.09
N LEU A 159 11.69 -13.44 4.81
CA LEU A 159 11.47 -12.10 4.31
C LEU A 159 10.17 -11.58 4.93
N LYS A 160 10.30 -10.56 5.77
CA LYS A 160 9.16 -9.83 6.32
C LYS A 160 8.99 -8.56 5.52
N ALA A 161 7.77 -8.25 5.14
CA ALA A 161 7.42 -6.98 4.54
C ALA A 161 6.09 -6.51 5.12
N ASP A 162 6.05 -5.28 5.63
CA ASP A 162 4.82 -4.63 6.10
C ASP A 162 4.67 -3.34 5.32
N ARG A 163 3.56 -3.23 4.60
CA ARG A 163 3.23 -2.09 3.75
C ARG A 163 2.11 -1.30 4.40
N VAL A 164 2.45 -0.06 4.71
CA VAL A 164 1.51 0.94 5.20
C VAL A 164 1.14 1.87 4.05
N GLN A 165 -0.14 2.20 4.01
CA GLN A 165 -0.72 3.16 3.09
C GLN A 165 -1.59 4.11 3.90
N GLU A 166 -1.33 5.41 3.81
CA GLU A 166 -2.14 6.45 4.41
C GLU A 166 -2.73 7.34 3.33
N ILE A 167 -3.97 7.75 3.54
CA ILE A 167 -4.73 8.60 2.64
C ILE A 167 -5.31 9.70 3.50
N VAL A 168 -4.79 10.92 3.38
CA VAL A 168 -5.16 12.04 4.25
C VAL A 168 -5.66 13.20 3.40
N GLU A 169 -6.78 13.78 3.80
CA GLU A 169 -7.35 14.95 3.14
C GLU A 169 -6.35 16.13 3.07
N THR A 170 -6.48 16.94 2.03
CA THR A 170 -5.72 18.18 1.83
C THR A 170 -6.68 19.35 1.78
N GLU A 171 -6.19 20.56 2.10
CA GLU A 171 -7.02 21.78 2.09
C GLU A 171 -7.66 22.07 0.73
N GLY A 172 -7.05 21.60 -0.37
CA GLY A 172 -7.54 21.79 -1.73
C GLY A 172 -8.68 20.86 -2.16
N GLY A 173 -9.27 20.07 -1.25
CA GLY A 173 -10.38 19.15 -1.55
C GLY A 173 -9.98 17.81 -2.19
N GLY A 174 -8.67 17.54 -2.30
CA GLY A 174 -8.10 16.23 -2.65
C GLY A 174 -7.49 15.52 -1.45
N CYS A 175 -6.62 14.55 -1.69
CA CYS A 175 -5.89 13.84 -0.64
C CYS A 175 -4.41 13.62 -0.99
N GLU A 176 -3.58 13.49 0.04
CA GLU A 176 -2.23 12.96 -0.07
C GLU A 176 -2.29 11.45 0.15
N TYR A 177 -1.89 10.68 -0.87
CA TYR A 177 -1.63 9.25 -0.74
C TYR A 177 -0.15 9.05 -0.42
N VAL A 178 0.11 8.37 0.69
CA VAL A 178 1.45 8.02 1.13
C VAL A 178 1.51 6.52 1.31
N THR A 179 2.57 5.88 0.82
CA THR A 179 2.85 4.48 1.12
C THR A 179 4.30 4.30 1.52
N TRP A 180 4.53 3.38 2.46
CA TRP A 180 5.86 2.87 2.72
C TRP A 180 5.79 1.38 3.03
N GLU A 181 6.75 0.64 2.51
CA GLU A 181 6.92 -0.77 2.82
C GLU A 181 8.31 -1.01 3.37
N SER A 182 8.35 -1.56 4.58
CA SER A 182 9.59 -1.84 5.29
C SER A 182 9.89 -3.33 5.27
N PHE A 183 11.12 -3.66 4.87
CA PHE A 183 11.56 -5.03 4.67
C PHE A 183 12.52 -5.45 5.79
N GLY A 184 12.33 -6.65 6.33
CA GLY A 184 13.16 -7.24 7.37
C GLY A 184 13.38 -8.74 7.17
N GLY A 185 14.13 -9.36 8.08
CA GLY A 185 14.51 -10.77 7.98
C GLY A 185 15.82 -10.99 7.22
N TRP A 186 16.33 -12.22 7.29
CA TRP A 186 17.70 -12.55 6.82
C TRP A 186 17.90 -12.36 5.31
N LEU A 187 16.87 -12.48 4.47
CA LEU A 187 16.99 -12.25 3.02
C LEU A 187 16.79 -10.79 2.61
N ALA A 188 16.34 -9.91 3.50
CA ALA A 188 16.08 -8.52 3.13
C ALA A 188 17.31 -7.79 2.54
N PRO A 189 18.55 -7.95 3.06
CA PRO A 189 19.73 -7.37 2.43
C PRO A 189 19.98 -7.87 1.00
N VAL A 190 19.64 -9.14 0.71
CA VAL A 190 19.77 -9.73 -0.63
C VAL A 190 18.72 -9.14 -1.58
N VAL A 191 17.47 -9.04 -1.12
CA VAL A 191 16.37 -8.37 -1.85
C VAL A 191 16.74 -6.93 -2.18
N ARG A 192 17.33 -6.21 -1.22
CA ARG A 192 17.80 -4.83 -1.42
C ARG A 192 18.80 -4.73 -2.56
N LEU A 193 19.74 -5.67 -2.68
CA LEU A 193 20.73 -5.64 -3.76
C LEU A 193 20.14 -6.05 -5.11
N ALA A 194 19.20 -7.00 -5.12
CA ALA A 194 18.73 -7.63 -6.35
C ALA A 194 17.55 -6.92 -7.04
N VAL A 195 16.61 -6.34 -6.28
CA VAL A 195 15.31 -5.92 -6.83
C VAL A 195 14.83 -4.53 -6.38
N VAL A 196 15.64 -3.80 -5.60
CA VAL A 196 15.17 -2.54 -4.98
C VAL A 196 14.86 -1.45 -6.00
N ALA A 197 15.64 -1.33 -7.07
CA ALA A 197 15.37 -0.36 -8.12
C ALA A 197 13.99 -0.62 -8.76
N SER A 198 13.72 -1.89 -9.09
CA SER A 198 12.41 -2.29 -9.60
C SER A 198 11.30 -2.04 -8.59
N LEU A 199 11.50 -2.32 -7.29
CA LEU A 199 10.48 -2.02 -6.26
C LEU A 199 10.17 -0.52 -6.16
N VAL A 200 11.19 0.34 -6.21
CA VAL A 200 11.00 1.80 -6.22
C VAL A 200 10.18 2.22 -7.43
N ASP A 201 10.50 1.72 -8.63
CA ASP A 201 9.75 2.01 -9.85
C ASP A 201 8.29 1.50 -9.75
N ARG A 202 8.08 0.29 -9.22
CA ARG A 202 6.74 -0.28 -9.06
C ARG A 202 5.87 0.49 -8.07
N PHE A 203 6.46 1.07 -7.03
CA PHE A 203 5.76 1.97 -6.12
C PHE A 203 5.36 3.28 -6.79
N ALA A 204 6.22 3.81 -7.67
CA ALA A 204 5.88 4.97 -8.50
C ALA A 204 4.74 4.64 -9.48
N ASP A 205 4.79 3.47 -10.13
CA ASP A 205 3.75 3.01 -11.05
C ASP A 205 2.40 2.89 -10.33
N GLN A 206 2.35 2.20 -9.18
CA GLN A 206 1.10 2.08 -8.43
C GLN A 206 0.54 3.44 -8.00
N GLY A 207 1.39 4.36 -7.54
CA GLY A 207 0.96 5.71 -7.16
C GLY A 207 0.41 6.51 -8.35
N LYS A 208 1.09 6.44 -9.50
CA LYS A 208 0.65 7.07 -10.76
C LYS A 208 -0.68 6.50 -11.24
N ASP A 209 -0.78 5.17 -11.28
CA ASP A 209 -1.95 4.46 -11.77
C ASP A 209 -3.19 4.69 -10.88
N LEU A 210 -3.00 4.68 -9.56
CA LEU A 210 -4.06 4.98 -8.59
C LEU A 210 -4.56 6.40 -8.74
N LYS A 211 -3.63 7.37 -8.91
CA LYS A 211 -3.98 8.77 -9.16
C LYS A 211 -4.85 8.90 -10.41
N ALA A 212 -4.38 8.37 -11.55
CA ALA A 212 -5.11 8.43 -12.80
C ALA A 212 -6.52 7.84 -12.68
N TRP A 213 -6.64 6.64 -12.10
CA TRP A 213 -7.92 5.97 -11.88
C TRP A 213 -8.90 6.77 -11.01
N CYS A 214 -8.41 7.34 -9.91
CA CYS A 214 -9.24 8.09 -8.96
C CYS A 214 -9.63 9.48 -9.46
N GLU A 215 -8.80 10.10 -10.31
CA GLU A 215 -9.07 11.40 -10.95
C GLU A 215 -9.93 11.27 -12.22
N GLY A 216 -10.19 10.03 -12.66
CA GLY A 216 -11.01 9.74 -13.85
C GLY A 216 -10.22 9.74 -15.16
N GLU A 217 -8.90 9.90 -15.11
CA GLU A 217 -8.01 9.74 -16.25
C GLU A 217 -7.93 8.25 -16.61
N GLY A 218 -8.66 7.83 -17.66
CA GLY A 218 -8.73 6.42 -18.09
C GLY A 218 -10.11 5.77 -17.97
N ARG A 219 -11.13 6.49 -17.46
CA ARG A 219 -12.54 6.12 -17.67
C ARG A 219 -12.99 6.65 -19.03
N GLY A 220 -12.49 6.05 -20.10
CA GLY A 220 -13.16 6.14 -21.40
C GLY A 220 -14.58 5.57 -21.25
N GLU A 221 -15.53 6.24 -21.91
CA GLU A 221 -16.93 5.79 -22.05
C GLU A 221 -17.06 4.30 -22.41
#